data_AF-A0A520BCV1-F1
#
_entry.id   AF-A0A520BCV1-F1
#
_cell.length_a   1.000
_cell.length_b   1.000
_cell.length_c   1.000
_cell.angle_alpha   90.00
_cell.angle_beta   90.00
_cell.angle_gamma   90.00
#
_symmetry.space_group_name_H-M   'P 1'
#
loop_
_entity.id
_entity.type
_entity.pdbx_description
1 polymer ?
#
loop_
_entity_poly.entity_id
_entity_poly.type
_entity_poly.pdbx_seq_one_letter_code
_entity_poly.pdbx_strand_id
1 'polypeptide(L)' 'GASIDLSHWVKRLGFKDAVGLKAAVAIVLGQRFAKSKKATTSNWANRTLTPQQLQYAANDAHASLCIFHALNEG' A
#
# COMPACT_ATOMS: atom_id res chain seq x y z
N GLY A 1 2.33 -18.94 -7.82
CA GLY A 1 2.12 -18.56 -6.41
C GLY A 1 0.77 -17.88 -6.29
N ALA A 2 0.04 -18.10 -5.20
CA ALA A 2 -1.23 -17.41 -4.95
C ALA A 2 -0.96 -15.96 -4.51
N SER A 3 -1.67 -14.99 -5.08
CA SER A 3 -1.60 -13.57 -4.69
C SER A 3 -2.92 -13.16 -4.05
N ILE A 4 -2.85 -12.45 -2.92
CA ILE A 4 -4.02 -11.90 -2.24
C ILE A 4 -4.14 -10.43 -2.62
N ASP A 5 -5.27 -10.03 -3.20
CA ASP A 5 -5.58 -8.63 -3.44
C ASP A 5 -6.31 -8.01 -2.25
N LEU A 6 -5.60 -7.22 -1.46
CA LEU A 6 -6.14 -6.49 -0.31
C LEU A 6 -7.19 -5.45 -0.73
N SER A 7 -7.10 -4.93 -1.96
CA SER A 7 -8.03 -3.93 -2.49
C SER A 7 -9.47 -4.44 -2.49
N HIS A 8 -9.67 -5.72 -2.84
CA HIS A 8 -10.97 -6.39 -2.79
C HIS A 8 -11.51 -6.60 -1.38
N TRP A 9 -10.64 -6.88 -0.41
CA TRP A 9 -11.05 -7.04 0.99
C TRP A 9 -11.52 -5.71 1.58
N VAL A 10 -10.79 -4.63 1.32
CA VAL A 10 -11.18 -3.30 1.79
C VAL A 10 -12.43 -2.79 1.06
N LYS A 11 -12.65 -3.16 -0.21
CA LYS A 11 -13.91 -2.90 -0.92
C LYS A 11 -15.13 -3.45 -0.18
N ARG A 12 -15.01 -4.63 0.43
CA ARG A 12 -16.09 -5.27 1.21
C ARG A 12 -16.45 -4.51 2.50
N LEU A 13 -15.64 -3.54 2.93
CA LEU A 13 -15.93 -2.66 4.07
C LEU A 13 -16.87 -1.49 3.72
N GLY A 14 -17.53 -1.52 2.55
CA GLY A 14 -18.56 -0.55 2.16
C GLY A 14 -18.14 0.45 1.07
N PHE A 15 -16.97 0.27 0.45
CA PHE A 15 -16.49 1.12 -0.64
C PHE A 15 -16.92 0.57 -2.00
N LYS A 16 -17.48 1.44 -2.86
CA LYS A 16 -18.01 1.02 -4.18
C LYS A 16 -16.93 0.63 -5.19
N ASP A 17 -15.71 1.15 -5.03
CA ASP A 17 -14.56 0.92 -5.90
C ASP A 17 -13.36 0.31 -5.16
N ALA A 18 -12.45 -0.32 -5.91
CA ALA A 18 -11.17 -0.79 -5.36
C ALA A 18 -10.38 0.42 -4.82
N VAL A 19 -10.01 0.38 -3.56
CA VAL A 19 -9.30 1.48 -2.91
C VAL A 19 -7.78 1.27 -2.98
N GLY A 20 -7.05 2.31 -3.35
CA GLY A 20 -5.58 2.26 -3.35
C GLY A 20 -5.00 2.16 -1.93
N LEU A 21 -3.75 1.71 -1.82
CA LEU A 21 -3.04 1.46 -0.54
C LEU A 21 -3.19 2.60 0.48
N LYS A 22 -3.13 3.86 0.04
CA LYS A 22 -3.30 5.03 0.93
C LYS A 22 -4.67 5.08 1.60
N ALA A 23 -5.73 4.81 0.86
CA ALA A 23 -7.08 4.76 1.40
C ALA A 23 -7.25 3.52 2.28
N ALA A 24 -6.70 2.37 1.87
CA ALA A 24 -6.72 1.15 2.68
C ALA A 24 -6.05 1.34 4.06
N VAL A 25 -4.88 2.00 4.13
CA VAL A 25 -4.24 2.33 5.42
C VAL A 25 -5.14 3.22 6.28
N ALA A 26 -5.79 4.22 5.69
CA ALA A 26 -6.68 5.11 6.43
C ALA A 26 -7.93 4.39 6.96
N ILE A 27 -8.49 3.47 6.18
CA ILE A 27 -9.71 2.73 6.54
C ILE A 27 -9.41 1.66 7.60
N VAL A 28 -8.38 0.84 7.37
CA VAL A 28 -8.10 -0.35 8.18
C VAL A 28 -7.31 0.00 9.43
N LEU A 29 -6.32 0.91 9.31
CA LEU A 29 -5.41 1.24 10.41
C LEU A 29 -5.75 2.58 11.07
N GLY A 30 -6.68 3.38 10.52
CA GLY A 30 -7.00 4.70 11.05
C GLY A 30 -5.85 5.71 10.91
N GLN A 31 -4.84 5.43 10.07
CA GLN A 31 -3.62 6.21 9.97
C GLN A 31 -3.49 6.94 8.61
N ARG A 32 -2.78 8.07 8.62
CA ARG A 32 -2.48 8.80 7.39
C ARG A 32 -1.23 8.23 6.73
N PHE A 33 -1.37 7.64 5.54
CA PHE A 33 -0.23 7.21 4.73
C PHE A 33 0.24 8.30 3.77
N ALA A 34 1.37 8.93 4.06
CA ALA A 34 1.98 9.94 3.21
C ALA A 34 2.92 9.30 2.18
N LYS A 35 2.68 9.56 0.90
CA LYS A 35 3.56 9.13 -0.20
C LYS A 35 4.18 10.34 -0.90
N SER A 36 5.47 10.25 -1.21
CA SER A 36 6.15 11.26 -2.03
C SER A 36 5.72 11.11 -3.49
N LYS A 37 5.09 12.16 -4.05
CA LYS A 37 4.71 12.20 -5.47
C LYS A 37 5.93 12.08 -6.41
N LYS A 38 7.10 12.57 -5.96
CA LYS A 38 8.35 12.46 -6.71
C LYS A 38 8.81 11.01 -6.85
N ALA A 39 8.66 10.21 -5.81
CA ALA A 39 9.02 8.79 -5.87
C ALA A 39 8.09 8.01 -6.81
N THR A 40 6.77 8.27 -6.76
CA THR A 40 5.79 7.57 -7.61
C THR A 40 6.04 7.73 -9.11
N THR A 41 6.53 8.89 -9.55
CA THR A 41 6.76 9.19 -10.97
C THR A 41 8.25 9.21 -11.33
N SER A 42 9.12 8.66 -10.48
CA SER A 42 10.55 8.56 -10.76
C SER A 42 10.85 7.44 -11.76
N ASN A 43 12.06 7.42 -12.34
CA ASN A 43 12.47 6.34 -13.22
C ASN A 43 12.77 5.06 -12.40
N TRP A 44 11.81 4.15 -12.35
CA TRP A 44 11.91 2.85 -11.67
C TRP A 44 12.63 1.77 -12.48
N ALA A 45 12.89 2.02 -13.77
CA ALA A 45 13.63 1.09 -14.63
C ALA A 45 15.16 1.18 -14.42
N ASN A 46 15.63 2.15 -13.61
CA ASN A 46 17.04 2.27 -13.29
C ASN A 46 17.56 1.04 -12.55
N ARG A 47 18.74 0.55 -12.96
CA ARG A 47 19.39 -0.62 -12.37
C ARG A 47 19.71 -0.45 -10.88
N THR A 48 20.01 0.78 -10.47
CA THR A 48 20.23 1.15 -9.07
C THR A 48 19.17 2.15 -8.65
N LEU A 49 18.41 1.79 -7.62
CA LEU A 49 17.38 2.66 -7.06
C LEU A 49 18.00 3.68 -6.11
N THR A 50 17.41 4.86 -6.07
CA THR A 50 17.77 5.90 -5.09
C THR A 50 17.31 5.50 -3.68
N PRO A 51 17.92 6.04 -2.61
CA PRO A 51 17.45 5.81 -1.24
C PRO A 51 15.96 6.15 -1.04
N GLN A 52 15.46 7.19 -1.73
CA GLN A 52 14.06 7.59 -1.65
C GLN A 52 13.13 6.57 -2.32
N GLN A 53 13.54 5.95 -3.43
CA GLN A 53 12.81 4.86 -4.07
C GLN A 53 12.81 3.60 -3.20
N LEU A 54 13.95 3.25 -2.59
CA LEU A 54 14.02 2.11 -1.66
C LEU A 54 13.10 2.31 -0.46
N GLN A 55 13.13 3.49 0.18
CA GLN A 55 12.24 3.81 1.30
C GLN A 55 10.77 3.77 0.88
N TYR A 56 10.43 4.29 -0.31
CA TYR A 56 9.07 4.23 -0.84
C TYR A 56 8.61 2.77 -1.01
N ALA A 57 9.43 1.93 -1.64
CA ALA A 57 9.09 0.52 -1.89
C ALA A 57 8.95 -0.25 -0.56
N ALA A 58 9.86 -0.03 0.39
CA ALA A 58 9.80 -0.63 1.71
C ALA A 58 8.52 -0.23 2.48
N ASN A 59 8.15 1.05 2.43
CA ASN A 59 6.92 1.54 3.07
C ASN A 59 5.68 0.91 2.45
N ASP A 60 5.63 0.77 1.12
CA ASP A 60 4.49 0.15 0.43
C ASP A 60 4.34 -1.33 0.77
N ALA A 61 5.45 -2.07 0.84
CA ALA A 61 5.45 -3.48 1.25
C ALA A 61 5.02 -3.65 2.72
N HIS A 62 5.57 -2.85 3.62
CA HIS A 62 5.25 -2.90 5.04
C HIS A 62 3.79 -2.53 5.31
N ALA A 63 3.28 -1.44 4.70
CA ALA A 63 1.89 -1.03 4.86
C ALA A 63 0.92 -2.11 4.37
N SER A 64 1.24 -2.79 3.27
CA SER A 64 0.43 -3.90 2.75
C SER A 64 0.39 -5.07 3.73
N LEU A 65 1.53 -5.42 4.35
CA LEU A 65 1.60 -6.46 5.37
C LEU A 65 0.78 -6.10 6.62
N CYS A 66 0.90 -4.86 7.13
CA CYS A 66 0.11 -4.40 8.27
C CYS A 66 -1.40 -4.47 8.00
N ILE A 67 -1.85 -4.06 6.81
CA ILE A 67 -3.26 -4.17 6.41
C ILE A 67 -3.68 -5.64 6.39
N PHE A 68 -2.87 -6.52 5.80
CA PHE A 68 -3.17 -7.95 5.75
C PHE A 68 -3.36 -8.53 7.16
N HIS A 69 -2.45 -8.24 8.09
CA HIS A 69 -2.59 -8.69 9.48
C HIS A 69 -3.86 -8.15 10.13
N ALA A 70 -4.11 -6.83 10.02
CA ALA A 70 -5.30 -6.22 10.61
C ALA A 70 -6.62 -6.77 10.05
N LEU A 71 -6.64 -7.23 8.80
CA LEU A 71 -7.81 -7.88 8.18
C LEU A 71 -7.96 -9.36 8.55
N ASN A 72 -6.88 -10.03 8.98
CA ASN A 72 -6.89 -11.44 9.37
C ASN A 72 -7.02 -11.67 10.89
N GLU A 73 -6.76 -10.64 11.70
CA GLU A 73 -6.91 -10.67 13.16
C GLU A 73 -8.30 -10.19 13.63
N GLY A 74 -9.19 -9.82 12.69
CA GLY A 74 -10.56 -9.36 12.94
C GLY A 74 -11.64 -10.39 12.63
#